data_AF-A0A950RT14-F1
#
_entry.id   AF-A0A950RT14-F1
#
_cell.length_a   1.000
_cell.length_b   1.000
_cell.length_c   1.000
_cell.angle_alpha   90.00
_cell.angle_beta   90.00
_cell.angle_gamma   90.00
#
_symmetry.space_group_name_H-M   'P 1'
#
loop_
_entity.id
_entity.type
_entity.pdbx_description
1 polymer ?
#
loop_
_entity_poly.entity_id
_entity_poly.type
_entity_poly.pdbx_seq_one_letter_code
_entity_poly.pdbx_strand_id
1 'polypeptide(L)' 'MTSSVETWVEEVSRTTHPDRVVWCDGSDAENEHLISHMLEDGTLIRLNEQKLPNCYLHRSNP' A
#
# COMPACT_ATOMS: atom_id res chain seq x y z
N MET A 1 -20.58 -18.75 -5.08
CA MET A 1 -21.45 -17.58 -4.88
C MET A 1 -20.51 -16.43 -4.56
N THR A 2 -20.49 -15.39 -5.39
CA THR A 2 -19.67 -14.21 -5.15
C THR A 2 -20.29 -13.41 -4.01
N SER A 3 -19.49 -13.02 -3.02
CA SER A 3 -19.93 -12.19 -1.90
C SER A 3 -20.34 -10.79 -2.36
N SER A 4 -21.08 -10.07 -1.52
CA SER A 4 -21.43 -8.66 -1.79
C SER A 4 -20.19 -7.78 -1.93
N VAL A 5 -19.12 -8.09 -1.19
CA VAL A 5 -17.85 -7.36 -1.23
C VAL A 5 -17.12 -7.60 -2.56
N GLU A 6 -17.00 -8.85 -2.99
CA GLU A 6 -16.37 -9.19 -4.28
C GLU A 6 -17.12 -8.55 -5.46
N THR A 7 -18.46 -8.52 -5.39
CA THR A 7 -19.31 -7.87 -6.42
C THR A 7 -19.01 -6.38 -6.52
N TRP A 8 -18.84 -5.71 -5.38
CA TRP A 8 -18.51 -4.29 -5.35
C TRP A 8 -17.09 -4.01 -5.86
N VAL A 9 -16.10 -4.84 -5.51
CA VAL A 9 -14.73 -4.69 -6.03
C VAL A 9 -14.68 -4.85 -7.55
N GLU A 10 -15.45 -5.79 -8.12
CA GLU A 10 -15.60 -5.96 -9.57
C GLU A 10 -16.17 -4.70 -10.24
N GLU A 11 -17.21 -4.10 -9.66
CA GLU A 11 -17.85 -2.87 -10.16
C GLU A 11 -16.86 -1.70 -10.20
N VAL A 12 -16.10 -1.49 -9.11
CA VAL A 12 -15.10 -0.43 -9.02
C VAL A 12 -13.96 -0.69 -10.00
N SER A 13 -13.47 -1.92 -10.09
CA SER A 13 -12.38 -2.31 -11.02
C SER A 13 -12.74 -2.04 -12.48
N ARG A 14 -13.98 -2.35 -12.89
CA ARG A 14 -14.50 -2.02 -14.23
C ARG A 14 -14.53 -0.52 -14.54
N THR A 15 -14.59 0.33 -13.52
CA THR A 15 -14.64 1.79 -13.69
C THR A 15 -13.25 2.40 -13.68
N THR A 16 -12.40 1.98 -12.72
CA THR A 16 -11.07 2.58 -12.51
C THR A 16 -9.98 1.94 -13.36
N HIS A 17 -10.24 0.75 -13.94
CA HIS A 17 -9.30 0.00 -14.78
C HIS A 17 -7.91 -0.14 -14.15
N PRO A 18 -7.80 -0.68 -12.91
CA PRO A 18 -6.51 -0.82 -12.26
C PRO A 18 -5.67 -1.89 -12.95
N ASP A 19 -4.35 -1.78 -12.88
CA ASP A 19 -3.45 -2.82 -13.40
C ASP A 19 -3.64 -4.16 -12.68
N ARG A 20 -3.95 -4.11 -11.38
CA ARG A 20 -4.23 -5.28 -10.53
C ARG A 20 -5.09 -4.92 -9.32
N VAL A 21 -5.85 -5.90 -8.85
CA VAL A 21 -6.52 -5.89 -7.54
C VAL A 21 -5.70 -6.75 -6.58
N VAL A 22 -5.37 -6.21 -5.41
CA VAL A 22 -4.65 -6.92 -4.35
C VAL A 22 -5.49 -6.87 -3.08
N TRP A 23 -5.72 -8.03 -2.45
CA TRP A 23 -6.41 -8.13 -1.17
C TRP A 23 -5.38 -8.09 -0.05
N CYS A 24 -5.47 -7.08 0.80
CA CYS A 24 -4.53 -6.94 1.91
C CYS A 24 -4.78 -7.99 3.00
N ASP A 25 -3.74 -8.72 3.40
CA ASP A 25 -3.81 -9.71 4.47
C ASP A 25 -3.32 -9.18 5.83
N GLY A 26 -2.65 -8.01 5.83
CA GLY A 26 -2.14 -7.36 7.04
C GLY A 26 -0.93 -8.05 7.67
N SER A 27 -0.26 -8.95 6.95
CA SER A 27 0.95 -9.62 7.42
C SER A 27 2.16 -8.68 7.47
N ASP A 28 3.16 -9.04 8.28
CA ASP A 28 4.43 -8.31 8.33
C ASP A 28 5.13 -8.31 6.96
N ALA A 29 5.04 -9.42 6.21
CA ALA A 29 5.60 -9.55 4.87
C ALA A 29 4.93 -8.59 3.87
N GLU A 30 3.61 -8.41 3.95
CA GLU A 30 2.88 -7.43 3.16
C GLU A 30 3.34 -6.00 3.50
N ASN A 31 3.43 -5.69 4.78
CA ASN A 31 3.89 -4.38 5.23
C ASN A 31 5.32 -4.08 4.75
N GLU A 32 6.25 -5.03 4.89
CA GLU A 32 7.62 -4.89 4.39
C GLU A 32 7.66 -4.68 2.87
N HIS A 33 6.84 -5.40 2.10
CA HIS A 33 6.75 -5.25 0.66
C HIS A 33 6.27 -3.85 0.25
N LEU A 34 5.21 -3.34 0.89
CA LEU A 34 4.67 -2.00 0.61
C LEU A 34 5.66 -0.90 1.00
N ILE A 35 6.30 -1.02 2.16
CA ILE A 35 7.31 -0.06 2.62
C ILE A 35 8.53 -0.05 1.68
N SER A 36 9.01 -1.22 1.24
CA SER A 36 10.12 -1.29 0.27
C SER A 36 9.77 -0.55 -1.02
N HIS A 37 8.59 -0.82 -1.58
CA HIS A 37 8.14 -0.16 -2.81
C HIS A 37 8.08 1.37 -2.64
N MET A 38 7.52 1.86 -1.53
CA MET A 38 7.42 3.29 -1.27
C MET A 38 8.76 3.98 -0.96
N LEU A 39 9.76 3.23 -0.48
CA LEU A 39 11.13 3.73 -0.35
C LEU A 39 11.83 3.77 -1.71
N GLU A 40 11.59 2.78 -2.56
CA GLU A 40 12.14 2.68 -3.92
C GLU A 40 11.60 3.78 -4.84
N ASP A 41 10.29 4.07 -4.77
CA ASP A 41 9.65 5.11 -5.58
C ASP A 41 9.78 6.54 -5.01
N GLY A 42 10.34 6.67 -3.79
CA GLY A 42 10.60 7.94 -3.12
C GLY A 42 9.39 8.55 -2.41
N THR A 43 8.25 7.85 -2.34
CA THR A 43 7.08 8.25 -1.56
C THR A 43 7.43 8.38 -0.07
N LEU A 44 8.29 7.50 0.43
CA LEU A 44 8.78 7.48 1.81
C LEU A 44 10.28 7.74 1.89
N ILE A 45 10.67 8.37 2.99
CA ILE A 45 12.06 8.56 3.39
C ILE A 45 12.26 7.90 4.75
N ARG A 46 13.18 6.93 4.84
CA ARG A 46 13.53 6.30 6.12
C ARG A 46 14.18 7.31 7.06
N LEU A 47 13.71 7.35 8.31
CA LEU A 47 14.27 8.23 9.33
C LEU A 47 15.51 7.63 9.99
N ASN A 48 16.10 8.38 10.93
CA ASN A 48 17.26 7.92 11.66
C ASN A 48 16.89 6.76 12.59
N GLU A 49 17.30 5.54 12.25
CA GLU A 49 16.93 4.32 12.98
C GLU A 49 17.46 4.26 14.43
N GLN A 50 18.50 5.01 14.78
CA GLN A 50 18.98 5.04 16.17
C GLN A 50 18.06 5.86 17.08
N LYS A 51 17.39 6.87 16.52
CA LYS A 51 16.50 7.77 17.27
C LYS A 51 15.02 7.43 17.08
N LEU A 52 14.65 6.99 15.88
CA LEU A 52 13.30 6.75 15.42
C LEU A 52 13.28 5.46 14.58
N PRO A 53 13.44 4.28 15.21
CA PRO A 53 13.43 3.00 14.51
C PRO A 53 12.07 2.76 13.82
N ASN A 54 12.11 2.16 12.64
CA ASN A 54 10.91 1.85 11.83
C ASN A 54 9.98 3.05 11.61
N CYS A 55 10.55 4.25 11.47
CA CYS A 55 9.80 5.48 11.20
C CYS A 55 10.14 6.02 9.81
N TYR A 56 9.13 6.57 9.13
CA TYR A 56 9.25 7.08 7.77
C TYR A 56 8.62 8.47 7.65
N LEU A 57 9.20 9.30 6.78
CA LEU A 57 8.67 10.62 6.43
C LEU A 57 8.06 10.57 5.03
N HIS A 58 6.78 10.93 4.93
CA HIS A 58 6.11 11.26 3.68
C HIS A 58 5.99 12.79 3.55
N ARG A 59 6.15 13.32 2.34
CA ARG A 59 5.90 14.72 2.02
C ARG A 59 4.85 14.79 0.91
N SER A 60 3.63 15.19 1.26
CA SER A 60 2.55 15.34 0.29
C SER A 60 2.76 16.56 -0.59
N ASN A 61 1.94 16.67 -1.63
CA ASN A 61 1.79 17.93 -2.35
C ASN A 61 1.34 19.04 -1.37
N PRO A 62 1.91 20.26 -1.46
CA PRO A 62 1.53 21.40 -0.63
C PRO A 62 0.05 21.80 -0.73
#